data_AF-A0A935AYH6-F1
#
_entry.id   AF-A0A935AYH6-F1
#
_cell.length_a   1.000
_cell.length_b   1.000
_cell.length_c   1.000
_cell.angle_alpha   90.00
_cell.angle_beta   90.00
_cell.angle_gamma   90.00
#
_symmetry.space_group_name_H-M   'P 1'
#
loop_
_entity.id
_entity.type
_entity.pdbx_description
1 polymer ?
#
loop_
_entity_poly.entity_id
_entity_poly.type
_entity_poly.pdbx_seq_one_letter_code
_entity_poly.pdbx_strand_id
1 'polypeptide(L)'
;MIEALGGLGLASAAGLNAYIPALAIAVLAQFTDRVHLPAELAFLDRTWVLVTLLLLLVVEEIVDKIPGADHLNDIVQTIVRPASGAVVFAAGAPDAFNGNVWVALAVGFVMALTVHGAKAAGRGVVNVSTAGVGAPVVSVVEDLLSIAATVVAIAIPALVVVVLLGVAWLVWVAIRRRTRRASQGRTGGNTVGA
;
A
#
# COMPACT_ATOMS: atom_id res chain seq x y z
N MET A 1 -6.29 17.78 -9.92
CA MET A 1 -6.30 16.54 -10.74
C MET A 1 -4.97 15.79 -10.68
N ILE A 2 -3.82 16.47 -10.83
CA ILE A 2 -2.49 15.85 -10.68
C ILE A 2 -2.18 15.47 -9.23
N GLU A 3 -2.55 16.30 -8.26
CA GLU A 3 -2.37 15.99 -6.83
C GLU A 3 -3.06 14.70 -6.41
N ALA A 4 -4.27 14.43 -6.92
CA ALA A 4 -4.97 13.17 -6.64
C ALA A 4 -4.16 11.94 -7.11
N LEU A 5 -3.33 12.06 -8.15
CA LEU A 5 -2.44 10.98 -8.56
C LEU A 5 -1.31 10.77 -7.53
N GLY A 6 -0.75 11.85 -6.99
CA GLY A 6 0.21 11.80 -5.90
C GLY A 6 -0.40 11.16 -4.65
N GLY A 7 -1.59 11.61 -4.25
CA GLY A 7 -2.37 11.03 -3.16
C GLY A 7 -2.66 9.53 -3.36
N LEU A 8 -3.05 9.11 -4.57
CA LEU A 8 -3.25 7.70 -4.90
C LEU A 8 -1.95 6.89 -4.78
N GLY A 9 -0.82 7.44 -5.22
CA GLY A 9 0.49 6.80 -5.10
C GLY A 9 0.92 6.62 -3.64
N LEU A 10 0.72 7.66 -2.82
CA LEU A 10 0.99 7.62 -1.38
C LEU A 10 0.09 6.63 -0.65
N ALA A 11 -1.22 6.61 -0.95
CA ALA A 11 -2.15 5.65 -0.38
C ALA A 11 -1.81 4.21 -0.80
N SER A 12 -1.39 4.02 -2.05
CA SER A 12 -0.93 2.71 -2.53
C SER A 12 0.31 2.25 -1.77
N ALA A 13 1.29 3.14 -1.58
CA ALA A 13 2.47 2.88 -0.77
C ALA A 13 2.11 2.54 0.69
N ALA A 14 1.11 3.23 1.26
CA ALA A 14 0.63 3.00 2.62
C ALA A 14 -0.01 1.62 2.79
N GLY A 15 -0.66 1.12 1.73
CA GLY A 15 -1.14 -0.26 1.67
C GLY A 15 -0.02 -1.31 1.70
N LEU A 16 1.22 -0.96 1.29
CA LEU A 16 2.42 -1.81 1.35
C LEU A 16 3.28 -1.63 2.61
N ASN A 17 3.30 -0.44 3.20
CA ASN A 17 3.88 -0.15 4.51
C ASN A 17 3.22 1.12 5.05
N ALA A 18 2.59 1.06 6.24
CA ALA A 18 1.79 2.18 6.75
C ALA A 18 2.64 3.41 7.05
N TYR A 19 3.85 3.19 7.54
CA TYR A 19 4.63 4.24 8.19
C TYR A 19 5.59 4.94 7.24
N ILE A 20 6.07 4.29 6.18
CA ILE A 20 6.99 4.90 5.19
C ILE A 20 6.41 6.17 4.53
N PRO A 21 5.24 6.13 3.86
CA PRO A 21 4.67 7.33 3.25
C PRO A 21 4.21 8.36 4.29
N ALA A 22 3.73 7.90 5.46
CA ALA A 22 3.32 8.80 6.54
C ALA A 22 4.52 9.57 7.11
N LEU A 23 5.64 8.88 7.34
CA LEU A 23 6.88 9.47 7.80
C LEU A 23 7.44 10.44 6.75
N ALA A 24 7.43 10.08 5.47
CA ALA A 24 7.84 10.98 4.40
C ALA A 24 7.00 12.27 4.35
N ILE A 25 5.67 12.15 4.45
CA ILE A 25 4.77 13.32 4.51
C ILE A 25 5.04 14.17 5.74
N ALA A 26 5.16 13.57 6.92
CA ALA A 26 5.44 14.28 8.17
C ALA A 26 6.79 15.00 8.12
N VAL A 27 7.84 14.36 7.58
CA VAL A 27 9.18 14.96 7.42
C VAL A 27 9.11 16.15 6.47
N LEU A 28 8.45 15.99 5.33
CA LEU A 28 8.33 17.07 4.35
C LEU A 28 7.50 18.23 4.89
N ALA A 29 6.40 17.97 5.58
CA ALA A 29 5.57 19.00 6.18
C ALA A 29 6.27 19.76 7.31
N GLN A 30 7.13 19.09 8.09
CA GLN A 30 7.84 19.73 9.19
C GLN A 30 9.07 20.53 8.75
N PHE A 31 9.81 20.06 7.73
CA PHE A 31 11.12 20.60 7.38
C PHE A 31 11.19 21.28 6.01
N THR A 32 10.09 21.31 5.25
CA THR A 32 10.06 21.92 3.92
C THR A 32 8.70 22.59 3.63
N ASP A 33 8.67 23.48 2.65
CA ASP A 33 7.41 24.11 2.17
C ASP A 33 6.74 23.32 1.04
N ARG A 34 7.11 22.04 0.84
CA ARG A 34 6.61 21.23 -0.30
C ARG A 34 5.25 20.59 -0.04
N VAL A 35 4.88 20.42 1.22
CA VAL A 35 3.63 19.77 1.62
C VAL A 35 2.84 20.73 2.48
N HIS A 36 1.69 21.17 1.98
CA HIS A 36 0.77 22.03 2.73
C HIS A 36 -0.33 21.15 3.32
N LEU A 37 -0.35 21.03 4.64
CA LEU A 37 -1.32 20.20 5.33
C LEU A 37 -2.65 20.93 5.50
N PRO A 38 -3.79 20.25 5.29
CA PRO A 38 -5.09 20.80 5.69
C PRO A 38 -5.14 20.95 7.21
N ALA A 39 -5.98 21.85 7.71
CA ALA A 39 -6.03 22.22 9.12
C ALA A 39 -6.28 21.01 10.05
N GLU A 40 -7.08 20.05 9.59
CA GLU A 40 -7.41 18.81 10.29
C GLU A 40 -6.20 17.88 10.45
N LEU A 41 -5.20 18.00 9.57
CA LEU A 41 -4.00 17.17 9.54
C LEU A 41 -2.73 17.93 9.98
N ALA A 42 -2.86 19.17 10.43
CA ALA A 42 -1.73 19.99 10.87
C ALA A 42 -0.90 19.35 12.00
N PHE A 43 -1.46 18.38 12.72
CA PHE A 43 -0.71 17.62 13.73
C PHE A 43 0.44 16.78 13.14
N LEU A 44 0.44 16.46 11.84
CA LEU A 44 1.47 15.63 11.19
C LEU A 44 2.85 16.28 11.17
N ASP A 45 2.94 17.61 11.26
CA ASP A 45 4.20 18.35 11.29
C ASP A 45 4.89 18.34 12.68
N ARG A 46 4.28 17.68 13.67
CA ARG A 46 4.76 17.71 15.06
C ARG A 46 5.85 16.67 15.26
N THR A 47 6.94 17.06 15.93
CA THR A 47 8.08 16.18 16.22
C THR A 47 7.70 14.86 16.91
N TRP A 48 6.69 14.88 17.80
CA TRP A 48 6.24 13.66 18.47
C TRP A 48 5.58 12.67 17.50
N VAL A 49 4.94 13.15 16.43
CA VAL A 49 4.37 12.30 15.36
C VAL A 49 5.49 11.65 14.57
N LEU A 50 6.52 12.41 14.18
CA LEU A 50 7.70 11.84 13.52
C LEU A 50 8.34 10.72 14.31
N VAL A 51 8.60 10.96 15.61
CA VAL A 51 9.20 9.96 16.50
C VAL A 51 8.30 8.72 16.59
N THR A 52 6.99 8.93 16.72
CA THR A 52 6.03 7.82 16.80
C THR A 52 6.02 7.00 15.51
N LEU A 53 5.93 7.65 14.34
CA LEU A 53 5.97 6.97 13.04
C LEU A 53 7.27 6.23 12.81
N LEU A 54 8.42 6.80 13.21
CA LEU A 54 9.72 6.15 13.10
C LEU A 54 9.79 4.90 14.00
N LEU A 55 9.32 4.98 15.24
CA LEU A 55 9.28 3.84 16.15
C LEU A 55 8.35 2.74 15.63
N LEU A 56 7.16 3.11 15.16
CA LEU A 56 6.20 2.18 14.60
C LEU A 56 6.73 1.51 13.33
N LEU A 57 7.46 2.25 12.47
CA LEU A 57 8.16 1.70 11.32
C LEU A 57 9.18 0.64 11.75
N VAL A 58 10.04 0.95 12.72
CA VAL A 58 11.02 -0.02 13.24
C VAL A 58 10.35 -1.28 13.79
N VAL A 59 9.26 -1.12 14.55
CA VAL A 59 8.49 -2.25 15.08
C VAL A 59 7.91 -3.10 13.95
N GLU A 60 7.25 -2.48 12.96
CA GLU A 60 6.70 -3.20 11.81
C GLU A 60 7.79 -3.96 11.05
N GLU A 61 8.94 -3.32 10.78
CA GLU A 61 10.06 -3.95 10.10
C GLU A 61 10.57 -5.20 10.81
N ILE A 62 10.59 -5.20 12.15
CA ILE A 62 11.04 -6.33 12.95
C ILE A 62 9.96 -7.43 12.95
N VAL A 63 8.72 -7.07 13.24
CA VAL A 63 7.62 -8.04 13.41
C VAL A 63 7.29 -8.75 12.10
N ASP A 64 7.29 -8.05 10.96
CA ASP A 64 7.00 -8.64 9.64
C ASP A 64 8.02 -9.71 9.21
N LYS A 65 9.20 -9.75 9.83
CA LYS A 65 10.27 -10.68 9.49
C LYS A 65 10.30 -11.92 10.40
N ILE A 66 9.43 -12.00 11.40
CA ILE A 66 9.34 -13.14 12.32
C ILE A 66 8.20 -14.07 11.88
N PRO A 67 8.49 -15.31 11.41
CA PRO A 67 7.45 -16.24 11.00
C PRO A 67 6.44 -16.51 12.11
N GLY A 68 5.15 -16.35 11.82
CA GLY A 68 4.04 -16.50 12.75
C GLY A 68 3.61 -15.20 13.43
N ALA A 69 4.55 -14.29 13.72
CA ALA A 69 4.22 -12.96 14.23
C ALA A 69 3.72 -12.02 13.11
N ASP A 70 4.20 -12.25 11.88
CA ASP A 70 3.76 -11.59 10.65
C ASP A 70 2.23 -11.65 10.46
N HIS A 71 1.61 -12.80 10.75
CA HIS A 71 0.16 -12.94 10.62
C HIS A 71 -0.62 -12.08 11.63
N LEU A 72 -0.14 -11.97 12.88
CA LEU A 72 -0.77 -11.10 13.88
C LEU A 72 -0.60 -9.63 13.49
N ASN A 73 0.57 -9.26 12.96
CA ASN A 73 0.82 -7.93 12.45
C ASN A 73 -0.13 -7.60 11.30
N ASP A 74 -0.31 -8.50 10.32
CA ASP A 74 -1.22 -8.29 9.19
C ASP A 74 -2.68 -8.04 9.64
N ILE A 75 -3.13 -8.68 10.74
CA ILE A 75 -4.46 -8.41 11.33
C ILE A 75 -4.55 -6.97 11.84
N VAL A 76 -3.56 -6.52 12.61
CA VAL A 76 -3.52 -5.14 13.13
C VAL A 76 -3.46 -4.15 11.96
N GLN A 77 -2.64 -4.47 10.96
CA GLN A 77 -2.39 -3.63 9.81
C GLN A 77 -3.56 -3.56 8.83
N THR A 78 -4.54 -4.46 8.93
CA THR A 78 -5.83 -4.36 8.24
C THR A 78 -6.60 -3.08 8.61
N ILE A 79 -6.34 -2.50 9.78
CA ILE A 79 -6.92 -1.21 10.21
C ILE A 79 -5.90 -0.08 10.02
N VAL A 80 -4.66 -0.29 10.46
CA VAL A 80 -3.63 0.76 10.51
C VAL A 80 -3.22 1.23 9.12
N ARG A 81 -3.03 0.32 8.14
CA ARG A 81 -2.63 0.70 6.78
C ARG A 81 -3.70 1.48 6.04
N PRO A 82 -4.98 1.07 6.03
CA PRO A 82 -6.04 1.90 5.45
C PRO A 82 -6.17 3.26 6.12
N ALA A 83 -6.06 3.32 7.46
CA ALA A 83 -6.10 4.59 8.18
C ALA A 83 -4.92 5.51 7.80
N SER A 84 -3.70 4.96 7.73
CA SER A 84 -2.53 5.71 7.24
C SER A 84 -2.73 6.16 5.79
N GLY A 85 -3.20 5.28 4.92
CA GLY A 85 -3.51 5.56 3.51
C GLY A 85 -4.50 6.69 3.33
N ALA A 86 -5.54 6.74 4.16
CA ALA A 86 -6.48 7.86 4.22
C ALA A 86 -5.74 9.17 4.49
N VAL A 87 -4.96 9.20 5.57
CA VAL A 87 -4.24 10.39 6.04
C VAL A 87 -3.24 10.88 5.00
N VAL A 88 -2.40 10.00 4.45
CA VAL A 88 -1.37 10.41 3.48
C VAL A 88 -1.94 10.79 2.12
N PHE A 89 -3.09 10.24 1.72
CA PHE A 89 -3.81 10.74 0.55
C PHE A 89 -4.26 12.18 0.78
N ALA A 90 -4.97 12.43 1.88
CA ALA A 90 -5.52 13.73 2.18
C ALA A 90 -4.44 14.80 2.39
N ALA A 91 -3.31 14.42 3.00
CA ALA A 91 -2.15 15.29 3.18
C ALA A 91 -1.37 15.53 1.87
N GLY A 92 -1.27 14.52 1.00
CA GLY A 92 -0.54 14.61 -0.27
C GLY A 92 -1.36 15.18 -1.43
N ALA A 93 -2.66 15.35 -1.25
CA ALA A 93 -3.58 15.88 -2.26
C ALA A 93 -4.66 16.79 -1.64
N PRO A 94 -4.27 17.86 -0.93
CA PRO A 94 -5.20 18.68 -0.15
C PRO A 94 -6.28 19.33 -1.02
N ASP A 95 -5.99 19.68 -2.29
CA ASP A 95 -6.96 20.31 -3.19
C ASP A 95 -7.79 19.30 -3.99
N ALA A 96 -7.56 17.98 -3.81
CA ALA A 96 -8.40 16.96 -4.42
C ALA A 96 -9.86 17.12 -3.96
N PHE A 97 -10.79 16.80 -4.85
CA PHE A 97 -12.23 16.86 -4.56
C PHE A 97 -12.70 18.24 -4.06
N ASN A 98 -12.10 19.32 -4.58
CA ASN A 98 -12.37 20.71 -4.19
C ASN A 98 -12.08 20.98 -2.69
N GLY A 99 -11.04 20.35 -2.14
CA GLY A 99 -10.64 20.54 -0.74
C GLY A 99 -11.46 19.72 0.26
N ASN A 100 -12.31 18.80 -0.19
CA ASN A 100 -13.09 17.97 0.73
C ASN A 100 -12.23 16.85 1.34
N VAL A 101 -11.67 17.14 2.51
CA VAL A 101 -10.80 16.22 3.27
C VAL A 101 -11.44 14.85 3.53
N TRP A 102 -12.76 14.79 3.78
CA TRP A 102 -13.46 13.53 4.07
C TRP A 102 -13.53 12.60 2.86
N VAL A 103 -13.75 13.15 1.67
CA VAL A 103 -13.72 12.38 0.43
C VAL A 103 -12.30 11.90 0.15
N ALA A 104 -11.30 12.77 0.37
CA ALA A 104 -9.89 12.44 0.22
C ALA A 104 -9.46 11.29 1.16
N LEU A 105 -9.84 11.36 2.44
CA LEU A 105 -9.63 10.30 3.44
C LEU A 105 -10.28 8.98 2.98
N ALA A 106 -11.54 9.01 2.54
CA ALA A 106 -12.25 7.80 2.11
C ALA A 106 -11.58 7.14 0.89
N VAL A 107 -11.15 7.94 -0.09
CA VAL A 107 -10.44 7.43 -1.29
C VAL A 107 -9.10 6.83 -0.90
N GLY A 108 -8.31 7.52 -0.07
CA GLY A 108 -7.04 6.99 0.44
C GLY A 108 -7.22 5.68 1.22
N PHE A 109 -8.25 5.60 2.06
CA PHE A 109 -8.58 4.40 2.83
C PHE A 109 -8.85 3.21 1.92
N VAL A 110 -9.75 3.38 0.93
CA VAL A 110 -10.12 2.30 0.00
C VAL A 110 -8.93 1.87 -0.84
N MET A 111 -8.10 2.81 -1.30
CA MET A 111 -6.92 2.49 -2.10
C MET A 111 -5.90 1.68 -1.29
N ALA A 112 -5.56 2.13 -0.08
CA ALA A 112 -4.62 1.43 0.79
C ALA A 112 -5.14 0.06 1.23
N LEU A 113 -6.44 -0.06 1.53
CA LEU A 113 -7.07 -1.35 1.84
C LEU A 113 -6.98 -2.33 0.67
N THR A 114 -7.19 -1.84 -0.56
CA THR A 114 -7.09 -2.67 -1.77
C THR A 114 -5.66 -3.22 -1.94
N VAL A 115 -4.65 -2.35 -1.77
CA VAL A 115 -3.24 -2.77 -1.90
C VAL A 115 -2.82 -3.69 -0.75
N HIS A 116 -3.23 -3.40 0.49
CA HIS A 116 -2.94 -4.28 1.62
C HIS A 116 -3.58 -5.66 1.45
N GLY A 117 -4.83 -5.73 0.97
CA GLY A 117 -5.49 -7.00 0.66
C GLY A 117 -4.74 -7.83 -0.39
N ALA A 118 -4.17 -7.18 -1.42
CA ALA A 118 -3.34 -7.86 -2.41
C ALA A 118 -2.03 -8.40 -1.79
N LYS A 119 -1.38 -7.62 -0.91
CA LYS A 119 -0.20 -8.05 -0.13
C LYS A 119 -0.52 -9.26 0.74
N ALA A 120 -1.57 -9.18 1.56
CA ALA A 120 -1.97 -10.27 2.46
C ALA A 120 -2.26 -11.57 1.69
N ALA A 121 -2.93 -11.47 0.55
CA ALA A 121 -3.16 -12.62 -0.34
C ALA A 121 -1.85 -13.20 -0.90
N GLY A 122 -0.90 -12.34 -1.29
CA GLY A 122 0.44 -12.75 -1.75
C GLY A 122 1.24 -13.47 -0.67
N ARG A 123 1.23 -12.93 0.56
CA ARG A 123 1.88 -13.54 1.73
C ARG A 123 1.33 -14.91 2.07
N GLY A 124 0.01 -15.09 2.01
CA GLY A 124 -0.60 -16.41 2.21
C GLY A 124 -0.03 -17.47 1.26
N VAL A 125 0.19 -17.12 -0.02
CA VAL A 125 0.79 -18.04 -1.00
C VAL A 125 2.27 -18.31 -0.68
N VAL A 126 3.03 -17.27 -0.35
CA VAL A 126 4.47 -17.40 -0.04
C VAL A 126 4.68 -18.22 1.23
N ASN A 127 3.92 -17.96 2.29
CA ASN A 127 4.03 -18.66 3.56
C ASN A 127 3.73 -20.15 3.40
N VAL A 128 2.67 -20.50 2.66
CA VAL A 128 2.33 -21.91 2.38
C VAL A 128 3.39 -22.59 1.52
N SER A 129 3.90 -21.92 0.49
CA SER A 129 4.86 -22.52 -0.45
C SER A 129 6.29 -22.61 0.08
N THR A 130 6.65 -21.79 1.06
CA THR A 130 8.02 -21.71 1.60
C THR A 130 8.12 -22.08 3.09
N ALA A 131 7.04 -22.58 3.68
CA ALA A 131 6.92 -22.80 5.13
C ALA A 131 7.32 -21.56 5.97
N GLY A 132 6.95 -20.37 5.49
CA GLY A 132 7.21 -19.08 6.14
C GLY A 132 8.61 -18.49 5.92
N VAL A 133 9.56 -19.23 5.35
CA VAL A 133 10.95 -18.76 5.20
C VAL A 133 11.08 -17.68 4.11
N GLY A 134 10.13 -17.61 3.18
CA GLY A 134 10.07 -16.57 2.15
C GLY A 134 9.48 -15.23 2.63
N ALA A 135 8.82 -15.19 3.78
CA ALA A 135 8.14 -13.98 4.29
C ALA A 135 9.09 -12.78 4.45
N PRO A 136 10.30 -12.92 5.03
CA PRO A 136 11.21 -11.79 5.22
C PRO A 136 11.69 -11.18 3.90
N VAL A 137 11.94 -12.01 2.87
CA VAL A 137 12.36 -11.53 1.55
C VAL A 137 11.25 -10.72 0.90
N VAL A 138 10.02 -11.22 0.97
CA VAL A 138 8.86 -10.51 0.42
C VAL A 138 8.59 -9.20 1.17
N SER A 139 8.72 -9.18 2.50
CA SER A 139 8.67 -7.95 3.29
C SER A 139 9.63 -6.89 2.75
N VAL A 140 10.91 -7.23 2.61
CA VAL A 140 11.92 -6.27 2.13
C VAL A 140 11.57 -5.72 0.74
N VAL A 141 11.05 -6.57 -0.16
CA VAL A 141 10.60 -6.12 -1.48
C VAL A 141 9.43 -5.15 -1.37
N GLU A 142 8.45 -5.43 -0.50
CA GLU A 142 7.31 -4.55 -0.26
C GLU A 142 7.74 -3.19 0.31
N ASP A 143 8.71 -3.18 1.21
CA ASP A 143 9.24 -1.95 1.82
C ASP A 143 9.98 -1.11 0.78
N LEU A 144 10.81 -1.73 -0.07
CA LEU A 144 11.46 -1.05 -1.20
C LEU A 144 10.44 -0.50 -2.21
N LEU A 145 9.38 -1.27 -2.50
CA LEU A 145 8.29 -0.81 -3.37
C LEU A 145 7.52 0.35 -2.74
N SER A 146 7.29 0.34 -1.43
CA SER A 146 6.64 1.44 -0.71
C SER A 146 7.50 2.70 -0.73
N ILE A 147 8.81 2.60 -0.50
CA ILE A 147 9.76 3.71 -0.62
C ILE A 147 9.74 4.27 -2.05
N ALA A 148 9.90 3.41 -3.06
CA ALA A 148 9.91 3.83 -4.46
C ALA A 148 8.59 4.49 -4.87
N ALA A 149 7.45 3.90 -4.50
CA ALA A 149 6.13 4.46 -4.77
C ALA A 149 5.92 5.81 -4.08
N THR A 150 6.36 5.94 -2.83
CA THR A 150 6.32 7.20 -2.07
C THR A 150 7.13 8.29 -2.75
N VAL A 151 8.38 7.99 -3.14
CA VAL A 151 9.25 8.94 -3.84
C VAL A 151 8.66 9.35 -5.18
N VAL A 152 8.17 8.38 -5.97
CA VAL A 152 7.51 8.66 -7.27
C VAL A 152 6.27 9.53 -7.08
N ALA A 153 5.43 9.21 -6.09
CA ALA A 153 4.20 9.95 -5.81
C ALA A 153 4.46 11.41 -5.44
N ILE A 154 5.54 11.69 -4.71
CA ILE A 154 5.92 13.04 -4.29
C ILE A 154 6.65 13.78 -5.42
N ALA A 155 7.62 13.15 -6.08
CA ALA A 155 8.50 13.82 -7.02
C ALA A 155 7.88 13.96 -8.42
N ILE A 156 7.15 12.93 -8.89
CA ILE A 156 6.61 12.86 -10.25
C ILE A 156 5.20 12.22 -10.21
N PRO A 157 4.17 12.90 -9.65
CA PRO A 157 2.83 12.33 -9.48
C PRO A 157 2.21 11.77 -10.76
N ALA A 158 2.52 12.35 -11.92
CA ALA A 158 2.05 11.87 -13.22
C ALA A 158 2.48 10.43 -13.53
N LEU A 159 3.64 10.00 -13.03
CA LEU A 159 4.15 8.64 -13.26
C LEU A 159 3.35 7.57 -12.49
N VAL A 160 2.62 7.96 -11.43
CA VAL A 160 1.75 7.05 -10.68
C VAL A 160 0.71 6.41 -11.60
N VAL A 161 0.18 7.13 -12.58
CA VAL A 161 -0.81 6.57 -13.52
C VAL A 161 -0.21 5.41 -14.34
N VAL A 162 1.05 5.54 -14.77
CA VAL A 162 1.75 4.51 -15.55
C VAL A 162 1.97 3.27 -14.68
N VAL A 163 2.38 3.46 -13.43
CA VAL A 163 2.58 2.37 -12.47
C VAL A 163 1.26 1.66 -12.19
N LEU A 164 0.19 2.39 -11.89
CA LEU A 164 -1.13 1.82 -11.62
C LEU A 164 -1.69 1.06 -12.82
N LEU A 165 -1.56 1.59 -14.03
CA LEU A 165 -1.98 0.90 -15.26
C LEU A 165 -1.15 -0.36 -15.51
N GLY A 166 0.17 -0.31 -15.27
CA GLY A 166 1.04 -1.47 -15.37
C GLY A 166 0.64 -2.59 -14.39
N VAL A 167 0.39 -2.23 -13.13
CA VAL A 167 -0.09 -3.18 -12.12
C VAL A 167 -1.47 -3.74 -12.50
N ALA A 168 -2.42 -2.90 -12.90
CA ALA A 168 -3.74 -3.33 -13.33
C ALA A 168 -3.67 -4.31 -14.52
N TRP A 169 -2.79 -4.04 -15.48
CA TRP A 169 -2.54 -4.93 -16.62
C TRP A 169 -1.96 -6.27 -16.17
N LEU A 170 -0.96 -6.28 -15.28
CA LEU A 170 -0.37 -7.52 -14.74
C LEU A 170 -1.41 -8.36 -14.00
N VAL A 171 -2.24 -7.73 -13.16
CA VAL A 171 -3.35 -8.38 -12.45
C VAL A 171 -4.35 -8.97 -13.44
N TRP A 172 -4.76 -8.22 -14.46
CA TRP A 172 -5.67 -8.70 -15.50
C TRP A 172 -5.10 -9.93 -16.25
N VAL A 173 -3.82 -9.89 -16.63
CA VAL A 173 -3.13 -11.02 -17.27
C VAL A 173 -3.10 -12.24 -16.34
N ALA A 174 -2.79 -12.04 -15.05
CA ALA A 174 -2.74 -13.13 -14.07
C ALA A 174 -4.11 -13.81 -13.89
N ILE A 175 -5.18 -13.02 -13.75
CA ILE A 175 -6.56 -13.52 -13.65
C ILE A 175 -6.93 -14.30 -14.92
N ARG A 176 -6.66 -13.74 -16.11
CA ARG A 176 -6.98 -14.38 -17.40
C ARG A 176 -6.22 -15.70 -17.60
N ARG A 177 -4.99 -15.82 -17.10
CA ARG A 177 -4.22 -17.06 -17.14
C ARG A 177 -4.79 -18.12 -16.20
N ARG A 178 -5.23 -17.73 -15.00
CA ARG A 178 -5.86 -18.65 -14.02
C ARG A 178 -7.20 -19.20 -14.54
N THR A 179 -8.04 -18.34 -15.10
CA THR A 179 -9.35 -18.76 -15.64
C THR A 179 -9.20 -19.71 -16.83
N ARG A 180 -8.24 -19.46 -17.74
CA ARG A 180 -7.94 -20.37 -18.86
C ARG A 180 -7.47 -21.76 -18.41
N ARG A 181 -6.63 -21.84 -17.37
CA ARG A 181 -6.17 -23.13 -16.81
C ARG A 181 -7.32 -23.91 -16.16
N ALA A 182 -8.25 -23.22 -15.49
CA ALA A 182 -9.43 -23.85 -14.90
C ALA A 182 -10.40 -24.43 -15.96
N SER A 183 -10.51 -23.79 -17.13
CA SER A 183 -11.36 -24.29 -18.23
C SER A 183 -10.77 -25.52 -18.93
N GLN A 184 -9.44 -25.63 -19.05
CA GLN A 184 -8.77 -26.78 -19.68
C GLN A 184 -8.79 -28.05 -18.81
N GLY A 185 -8.90 -27.93 -17.49
CA GLY A 185 -9.02 -29.07 -16.57
C GLY A 185 -10.40 -29.77 -16.60
N ARG A 186 -11.46 -29.09 -17.08
CA ARG A 186 -12.83 -29.66 -17.14
C ARG A 186 -13.12 -30.46 -18.41
N THR A 187 -12.37 -30.30 -19.49
CA THR A 187 -12.58 -31.03 -20.75
C THR A 187 -11.80 -32.35 -20.85
N GLY A 188 -10.79 -32.59 -20.01
CA GLY A 188 -10.02 -33.83 -19.99
C GLY A 188 -10.60 -34.97 -19.13
N GLY A 189 -11.63 -34.71 -18.32
CA GLY A 189 -12.22 -35.70 -17.41
C GLY A 189 -13.41 -36.49 -17.97
N ASN A 190 -13.94 -36.10 -19.14
CA ASN A 190 -15.17 -36.66 -19.70
C ASN A 190 -14.98 -37.73 -20.79
N THR A 191 -13.76 -38.23 -21.01
CA THR A 191 -13.47 -39.21 -22.09
C THR A 191 -13.08 -40.62 -21.62
N VAL A 192 -13.29 -40.98 -20.34
CA VAL A 192 -12.95 -42.33 -19.82
C VAL A 192 -14.18 -43.21 -19.57
N GLY A 193 -15.38 -42.77 -19.98
CA GLY A 193 -16.62 -43.54 -19.83
C GLY A 193 -17.43 -43.58 -21.12
N ALA A 194 -16.97 -44.34 -22.11
CA ALA A 194 -17.76 -44.80 -23.25
C ALA A 194 -17.23 -46.15 -23.72
#